data_AF-S6HHU5-F1
#
_entry.id   AF-S6HHU5-F1
#
_cell.length_a   1.000
_cell.length_b   1.000
_cell.length_c   1.000
_cell.angle_alpha   90.00
_cell.angle_beta   90.00
_cell.angle_gamma   90.00
#
_symmetry.space_group_name_H-M   'P 1'
#
loop_
_entity.id
_entity.type
_entity.pdbx_description
1 polymer ?
#
loop_
_entity_poly.entity_id
_entity_poly.type
_entity_poly.pdbx_seq_one_letter_code
_entity_poly.pdbx_strand_id
1 'polypeptide(L)'
;MQQYGQLDSSFISAGGESGIFSLVKDFYQQMGTLEEAQLIRSMHPEDLTESINKLARFLCGWLGGPKLFREKYGSISIPRAHQHLKISVKEQDAWLLCMEKALQNTDYSTEFQQYLLRQLHVPASRCVNV
;
A
#
# COMPACT_ATOMS: atom_id res chain seq x y z
N MET A 1 14.63 2.63 -20.41
CA MET A 1 13.68 3.05 -19.35
C MET A 1 12.61 1.98 -19.26
N GLN A 2 12.46 1.34 -18.11
CA GLN A 2 11.38 0.38 -17.89
C GLN A 2 10.06 1.16 -17.79
N GLN A 3 9.06 0.81 -18.60
CA GLN A 3 7.79 1.53 -18.63
C GLN A 3 6.85 0.92 -17.57
N TYR A 4 6.89 1.47 -16.35
CA TYR A 4 6.00 1.04 -15.27
C TYR A 4 4.53 1.32 -15.60
N GLY A 5 3.62 0.55 -14.99
CA GLY A 5 2.17 0.70 -15.18
C GLY A 5 1.64 0.10 -16.47
N GLN A 6 2.44 -0.71 -17.17
CA GLN A 6 2.04 -1.45 -18.37
C GLN A 6 2.11 -2.94 -18.11
N LEU A 7 1.02 -3.65 -18.38
CA LEU A 7 0.91 -5.08 -18.13
C LEU A 7 1.37 -5.40 -16.70
N ASP A 8 2.30 -6.34 -16.52
CA ASP A 8 2.86 -6.78 -15.24
C ASP A 8 4.21 -6.14 -14.89
N SER A 9 4.65 -5.10 -15.62
CA SER A 9 5.99 -4.51 -15.45
C SER A 9 6.24 -4.00 -14.03
N SER A 10 5.24 -3.37 -13.42
CA SER A 10 5.32 -2.88 -12.04
C SER A 10 5.31 -4.04 -11.03
N PHE A 11 4.56 -5.12 -11.30
CA PHE A 11 4.54 -6.30 -10.45
C PHE A 11 5.91 -7.00 -10.42
N ILE A 12 6.54 -7.16 -11.59
CA ILE A 12 7.89 -7.72 -11.71
C ILE A 12 8.91 -6.82 -10.99
N SER A 13 8.80 -5.50 -11.17
CA SER A 13 9.70 -4.52 -10.53
C SER A 13 9.56 -4.50 -8.99
N ALA A 14 8.38 -4.87 -8.48
CA ALA A 14 8.12 -5.04 -7.05
C ALA A 14 8.55 -6.42 -6.51
N GLY A 15 9.35 -7.19 -7.24
CA GLY A 15 9.79 -8.53 -6.82
C GLY A 15 8.67 -9.57 -6.83
N GLY A 16 7.61 -9.34 -7.61
CA GLY A 16 6.44 -10.21 -7.67
C GLY A 16 5.69 -10.30 -6.34
N GLU A 17 5.02 -11.44 -6.11
CA GLU A 17 4.20 -11.62 -4.91
C GLU A 17 5.03 -11.54 -3.62
N SER A 18 6.17 -12.23 -3.55
CA SER A 18 7.00 -12.25 -2.34
C SER A 18 7.56 -10.87 -1.97
N GLY A 19 8.00 -10.09 -2.96
CA GLY A 19 8.47 -8.72 -2.74
C GLY A 19 7.35 -7.81 -2.24
N ILE A 20 6.15 -7.90 -2.82
CA ILE A 20 4.98 -7.12 -2.38
C ILE A 20 4.55 -7.48 -0.95
N PHE A 21 4.50 -8.78 -0.61
CA PHE A 21 4.17 -9.21 0.75
C PHE A 21 5.22 -8.73 1.77
N SER A 22 6.50 -8.76 1.40
CA SER A 22 7.58 -8.26 2.25
C SER A 22 7.49 -6.74 2.47
N LEU A 23 7.26 -5.98 1.40
CA LEU A 23 7.03 -4.53 1.46
C LEU A 23 5.85 -4.19 2.38
N VAL A 24 4.72 -4.88 2.22
CA VAL A 24 3.52 -4.59 3.02
C VAL A 24 3.71 -4.97 4.49
N LYS A 25 4.45 -6.05 4.77
CA LYS A 25 4.81 -6.41 6.14
C LYS A 25 5.63 -5.30 6.79
N ASP A 26 6.64 -4.79 6.10
CA ASP A 26 7.47 -3.69 6.62
C ASP A 26 6.67 -2.37 6.72
N PHE A 27 5.79 -2.07 5.76
CA PHE A 27 4.85 -0.94 5.85
C PHE A 27 4.06 -0.93 7.17
N TYR A 28 3.52 -2.09 7.58
CA TYR A 28 2.80 -2.21 8.84
C TYR A 28 3.72 -2.18 10.06
N GLN A 29 4.98 -2.60 9.92
CA GLN A 29 6.00 -2.43 10.96
C GLN A 29 6.31 -0.94 11.16
N GLN A 30 6.55 -0.17 10.09
CA GLN A 30 6.76 1.28 10.13
C GLN A 30 5.56 2.00 10.77
N MET A 31 4.33 1.60 10.41
CA MET A 31 3.11 2.14 11.03
C MET A 31 3.04 1.90 12.53
N GLY A 32 3.61 0.78 13.02
CA GLY A 32 3.67 0.48 14.45
C GLY A 32 4.76 1.21 15.22
N THR A 33 5.78 1.77 14.53
CA THR A 33 6.94 2.39 15.16
C THR A 33 7.01 3.90 15.04
N LEU A 34 6.49 4.47 13.95
CA LEU A 34 6.53 5.91 13.69
C LEU A 34 5.53 6.67 14.56
N GLU A 35 5.98 7.73 15.22
CA GLU A 35 5.12 8.57 16.06
C GLU A 35 4.01 9.24 15.23
N GLU A 36 4.34 9.66 14.02
CA GLU A 36 3.44 10.27 13.05
C GLU A 36 2.31 9.33 12.62
N ALA A 37 2.54 8.01 12.73
CA ALA A 37 1.60 6.98 12.31
C ALA A 37 0.73 6.43 13.45
N GLN A 38 0.92 6.86 14.70
CA GLN A 38 0.16 6.34 15.85
C GLN A 38 -1.35 6.44 15.66
N LEU A 39 -1.82 7.55 15.07
CA LEU A 39 -3.24 7.74 14.83
C LEU A 39 -3.78 6.73 13.81
N ILE A 40 -3.11 6.56 12.66
CA ILE A 40 -3.55 5.58 11.65
C ILE A 40 -3.36 4.14 12.13
N ARG A 41 -2.37 3.87 13.00
CA ARG A 41 -2.20 2.56 13.64
C ARG A 41 -3.39 2.21 14.52
N SER A 42 -3.95 3.19 15.24
CA SER A 42 -5.13 3.02 16.09
C SER A 42 -6.41 2.72 15.30
N MET A 43 -6.43 3.01 13.99
CA MET A 43 -7.53 2.67 13.08
C MET A 43 -7.50 1.21 12.61
N HIS A 44 -6.44 0.47 12.94
CA HIS A 44 -6.26 -0.93 12.56
C HIS A 44 -6.43 -1.85 13.78
N PRO A 45 -6.85 -3.12 13.58
CA PRO A 45 -6.88 -4.11 14.66
C PRO A 45 -5.50 -4.33 15.27
N GLU A 46 -5.47 -4.93 16.47
CA GLU A 46 -4.21 -5.34 17.12
C GLU A 46 -3.47 -6.37 16.26
N ASP A 47 -4.17 -7.44 15.85
CA ASP A 47 -3.67 -8.40 14.86
C ASP A 47 -3.78 -7.85 13.43
N LEU A 48 -2.62 -7.59 12.83
CA LEU A 48 -2.50 -7.03 11.49
C LEU A 48 -2.48 -8.10 10.38
N THR A 49 -2.57 -9.39 10.70
CA THR A 49 -2.45 -10.50 9.73
C THR A 49 -3.39 -10.33 8.54
N GLU A 50 -4.65 -9.99 8.78
CA GLU A 50 -5.64 -9.82 7.72
C GLU A 50 -5.45 -8.50 6.95
N SER A 51 -5.01 -7.43 7.62
CA SER A 51 -4.71 -6.14 6.99
C SER A 51 -3.53 -6.24 6.03
N ILE A 52 -2.45 -6.93 6.45
CA ILE A 52 -1.29 -7.27 5.62
C ILE A 52 -1.75 -8.09 4.40
N ASN A 53 -2.53 -9.14 4.62
CA ASN A 53 -3.03 -9.99 3.53
C ASN A 53 -3.85 -9.20 2.51
N LYS A 54 -4.76 -8.34 2.97
CA LYS A 54 -5.60 -7.51 2.09
C LYS A 54 -4.76 -6.55 1.26
N LEU A 55 -3.87 -5.77 1.89
CA LEU A 55 -3.08 -4.80 1.15
C LEU A 55 -2.10 -5.47 0.18
N ALA A 56 -1.40 -6.53 0.59
CA ALA A 56 -0.45 -7.24 -0.29
C ALA A 56 -1.15 -7.86 -1.51
N ARG A 57 -2.28 -8.54 -1.30
CA ARG A 57 -3.07 -9.14 -2.40
C ARG A 57 -3.68 -8.08 -3.30
N PHE A 58 -4.06 -6.93 -2.74
CA PHE A 58 -4.54 -5.79 -3.52
C PHE A 58 -3.42 -5.26 -4.43
N LEU A 59 -2.23 -5.02 -3.87
CA LEU A 59 -1.08 -4.52 -4.63
C LEU A 59 -0.59 -5.49 -5.70
N CYS A 60 -0.66 -6.81 -5.48
CA CYS A 60 -0.35 -7.80 -6.52
C CYS A 60 -1.17 -7.57 -7.79
N GLY A 61 -2.48 -7.43 -7.67
CA GLY A 61 -3.36 -7.18 -8.80
C GLY A 61 -3.26 -5.74 -9.33
N TRP A 62 -3.08 -4.76 -8.44
CA TRP A 62 -3.01 -3.34 -8.81
C TRP A 62 -1.75 -3.00 -9.61
N LEU A 63 -0.63 -3.70 -9.35
CA LEU A 63 0.63 -3.56 -10.10
C LEU A 63 0.68 -4.41 -11.38
N GLY A 64 -0.44 -5.07 -11.74
CA GLY A 64 -0.57 -5.83 -12.98
C GLY A 64 -0.31 -7.35 -12.87
N GLY A 65 -0.05 -7.85 -11.67
CA GLY A 65 0.08 -9.28 -11.39
C GLY A 65 -1.27 -10.00 -11.18
N PRO A 66 -1.24 -11.18 -10.53
CA PRO A 66 -2.44 -11.96 -10.23
C PRO A 66 -3.46 -11.19 -9.38
N LYS A 67 -4.76 -11.38 -9.65
CA LYS A 67 -5.85 -10.63 -9.02
C LYS A 67 -6.27 -11.25 -7.69
N LEU A 68 -5.28 -11.53 -6.83
CA LEU A 68 -5.41 -12.27 -5.57
C LEU A 68 -6.44 -11.67 -4.62
N PHE A 69 -6.56 -10.33 -4.57
CA PHE A 69 -7.58 -9.68 -3.73
C PHE A 69 -8.98 -10.04 -4.22
N ARG A 70 -9.22 -9.93 -5.53
CA ARG A 70 -10.53 -10.19 -6.12
C ARG A 70 -10.93 -11.65 -5.98
N GLU A 71 -9.97 -12.55 -6.13
CA GLU A 71 -10.19 -13.99 -5.98
C GLU A 71 -10.61 -14.37 -4.55
N LYS A 72 -10.02 -13.74 -3.53
CA LYS A 72 -10.31 -14.06 -2.12
C LYS A 72 -11.45 -13.23 -1.51
N TYR A 73 -11.54 -11.94 -1.86
CA TYR A 73 -12.40 -10.96 -1.19
C TYR A 73 -13.42 -10.29 -2.11
N GLY A 74 -13.37 -10.55 -3.43
CA GLY A 74 -14.23 -9.90 -4.41
C GLY A 74 -13.79 -8.49 -4.81
N SER A 75 -14.67 -7.76 -5.49
CA SER A 75 -14.38 -6.40 -5.97
C SER A 75 -14.32 -5.40 -4.82
N ILE A 76 -13.42 -4.42 -4.92
CA ILE A 76 -13.29 -3.33 -3.95
C ILE A 76 -13.42 -1.97 -4.65
N SER A 77 -14.14 -1.06 -4.00
CA SER A 77 -14.01 0.38 -4.25
C SER A 77 -13.23 0.97 -3.09
N ILE A 78 -12.03 1.52 -3.38
CA ILE A 78 -11.10 1.98 -2.35
C ILE A 78 -11.74 3.06 -1.46
N PRO A 79 -12.37 4.14 -1.98
CA PRO A 79 -12.99 5.15 -1.13
C PRO A 79 -14.14 4.58 -0.30
N ARG A 80 -14.98 3.72 -0.90
CA ARG A 80 -16.10 3.09 -0.18
C ARG A 80 -15.63 2.17 0.94
N ALA A 81 -14.52 1.46 0.75
CA ALA A 81 -13.95 0.61 1.79
C ALA A 81 -13.44 1.43 2.98
N HIS A 82 -13.00 2.67 2.76
CA HIS A 82 -12.43 3.54 3.80
C HIS A 82 -13.43 4.58 4.37
N GLN A 83 -14.66 4.66 3.84
CA GLN A 83 -15.65 5.68 4.22
C GLN A 83 -16.06 5.69 5.70
N HIS A 84 -15.80 4.61 6.43
CA HIS A 84 -16.11 4.48 7.85
C HIS A 84 -15.04 5.12 8.75
N LEU A 85 -13.89 5.50 8.18
CA LEU A 85 -12.81 6.21 8.84
C LEU A 85 -12.92 7.70 8.55
N LYS A 86 -12.45 8.53 9.49
CA LYS A 86 -12.21 9.96 9.25
C LYS A 86 -10.78 10.11 8.78
N ILE A 87 -10.61 10.40 7.49
CA ILE A 87 -9.30 10.52 6.86
C ILE A 87 -9.17 11.96 6.35
N SER A 88 -8.31 12.73 6.98
CA SER A 88 -7.84 14.01 6.48
C SER A 88 -6.54 13.83 5.69
N VAL A 89 -5.98 14.94 5.20
CA VAL A 89 -4.63 14.96 4.61
C VAL A 89 -3.59 14.41 5.59
N LYS A 90 -3.74 14.63 6.90
CA LYS A 90 -2.79 14.15 7.92
C LYS A 90 -2.70 12.61 7.95
N GLU A 91 -3.84 11.91 7.94
CA GLU A 91 -3.86 10.45 7.93
C GLU A 91 -3.34 9.90 6.59
N GLN A 92 -3.65 10.56 5.48
CA GLN A 92 -3.08 10.23 4.17
C GLN A 92 -1.55 10.34 4.19
N ASP A 93 -1.00 11.45 4.69
CA ASP A 93 0.44 11.71 4.70
C ASP A 93 1.16 10.73 5.61
N ALA A 94 0.60 10.41 6.78
CA ALA A 94 1.15 9.39 7.67
C ALA A 94 1.19 8.00 7.01
N TRP A 95 0.14 7.64 6.24
CA TRP A 95 0.10 6.39 5.51
C TRP A 95 1.17 6.35 4.41
N LEU A 96 1.32 7.44 3.66
CA LEU A 96 2.35 7.56 2.61
C LEU A 96 3.76 7.56 3.20
N LEU A 97 3.98 8.17 4.36
CA LEU A 97 5.25 8.13 5.09
C LEU A 97 5.63 6.69 5.48
N CYS A 98 4.68 5.90 5.99
CA CYS A 98 4.94 4.49 6.30
C CYS A 98 5.36 3.71 5.05
N MET A 99 4.73 3.98 3.90
CA MET A 99 5.07 3.33 2.64
C MET A 99 6.45 3.79 2.12
N GLU A 100 6.75 5.09 2.22
CA GLU A 100 8.07 5.63 1.87
C GLU A 100 9.18 4.96 2.69
N LYS A 101 9.02 4.87 4.01
CA LYS A 101 9.97 4.20 4.89
C LYS A 101 10.13 2.71 4.56
N ALA A 102 9.04 2.03 4.23
CA ALA A 102 9.10 0.64 3.84
C ALA A 102 9.81 0.42 2.48
N LEU A 103 9.60 1.34 1.53
CA LEU A 103 10.30 1.31 0.25
C LEU A 103 11.80 1.53 0.41
N GLN A 104 12.23 2.36 1.36
CA GLN A 104 13.66 2.59 1.65
C GLN A 104 14.38 1.31 2.13
N ASN A 105 13.65 0.32 2.64
CA ASN A 105 14.19 -0.96 3.10
C ASN A 105 14.19 -2.05 2.02
N THR A 106 13.77 -1.75 0.79
CA THR A 106 13.78 -2.71 -0.32
C THR A 106 14.97 -2.50 -1.25
N ASP A 107 15.35 -3.55 -1.98
CA ASP A 107 16.34 -3.48 -3.06
C ASP A 107 15.76 -2.99 -4.39
N TYR A 108 14.58 -2.34 -4.37
CA TYR A 108 13.97 -1.80 -5.57
C TYR A 108 14.79 -0.64 -6.11
N SER A 109 14.74 -0.42 -7.43
CA SER A 109 15.38 0.76 -8.00
C SER A 109 14.74 2.03 -7.46
N THR A 110 15.55 3.07 -7.26
CA THR A 110 15.08 4.39 -6.79
C THR A 110 13.95 4.93 -7.67
N GLU A 111 14.04 4.72 -8.99
CA GLU A 111 13.00 5.13 -9.93
C GLU A 111 11.67 4.41 -9.67
N PHE A 112 11.72 3.11 -9.35
CA PHE A 112 10.52 2.35 -9.04
C PHE A 112 9.92 2.75 -7.69
N GLN A 113 10.74 2.98 -6.66
CA GLN A 113 10.27 3.46 -5.35
C GLN A 113 9.52 4.79 -5.51
N GLN A 114 10.10 5.76 -6.23
CA GLN A 114 9.49 7.06 -6.50
C GLN A 114 8.22 6.94 -7.34
N TYR A 115 8.22 6.08 -8.36
CA TYR A 115 7.04 5.80 -9.18
C TYR A 115 5.91 5.25 -8.31
N LEU A 116 6.18 4.22 -7.51
CA LEU A 116 5.19 3.53 -6.70
C LEU A 116 4.57 4.46 -5.67
N LEU A 117 5.39 5.23 -4.95
CA LEU A 117 4.90 6.22 -3.98
C LEU A 117 3.99 7.26 -4.63
N ARG A 118 4.39 7.80 -5.80
CA ARG A 118 3.58 8.74 -6.58
C ARG A 118 2.24 8.13 -7.01
N GLN A 119 2.24 6.87 -7.46
CA GLN A 119 1.00 6.21 -7.89
C GLN A 119 0.08 5.90 -6.70
N LEU A 120 0.62 5.55 -5.53
CA LEU A 120 -0.16 5.28 -4.32
C LEU A 120 -0.81 6.53 -3.72
N HIS A 121 -0.22 7.70 -3.95
CA HIS A 121 -0.84 8.97 -3.55
C HIS A 121 -2.24 9.16 -4.18
N VAL A 122 -2.44 8.73 -5.42
CA VAL A 122 -3.72 8.92 -6.14
C VAL A 122 -4.91 8.25 -5.44
N PRO A 123 -4.90 6.92 -5.15
CA PRO A 123 -5.97 6.29 -4.39
C PRO A 123 -6.03 6.76 -2.93
N ALA A 124 -4.89 7.06 -2.29
CA ALA A 124 -4.87 7.60 -0.94
C ALA A 124 -5.64 8.94 -0.86
N SER A 125 -5.45 9.85 -1.83
CA SER A 125 -6.14 11.15 -1.82
C SER A 125 -7.64 11.00 -2.05
N ARG A 126 -8.07 9.95 -2.74
CA ARG A 126 -9.50 9.65 -2.92
C ARG A 126 -10.15 9.09 -1.66
N CYS A 127 -9.38 8.71 -0.64
CA CYS A 127 -9.90 8.28 0.65
C CYS A 127 -10.12 9.44 1.62
N VAL A 128 -9.51 10.61 1.37
CA VAL A 128 -9.69 11.81 2.19
C VAL A 128 -11.16 12.25 2.12
N ASN A 129 -11.77 12.40 3.29
CA ASN A 129 -13.21 12.63 3.44
C ASN A 129 -13.59 13.61 4.55
N VAL A 130 -12.60 14.21 5.23
CA VAL A 130 -12.77 15.26 6.24
C VAL A 130 -11.70 16.34 6.11
#